data_AF-A0A800DR77-F1
#
_entry.id   AF-A0A800DR77-F1
#
_cell.length_a   1.000
_cell.length_b   1.000
_cell.length_c   1.000
_cell.angle_alpha   90.00
_cell.angle_beta   90.00
_cell.angle_gamma   90.00
#
_symmetry.space_group_name_H-M   'P 1'
#
loop_
_entity.id
_entity.type
_entity.pdbx_description
1 polymer ?
#
loop_
_entity_poly.entity_id
_entity_poly.type
_entity_poly.pdbx_seq_one_letter_code
_entity_poly.pdbx_strand_id
1 'polypeptide(L)' 'MTADVVPVDSWFRNELKPLLYDTILPPKALCRGYFNSEVLKQMVEEHVTGQQAYGHRLWALLMLEMWHREFID' A
#
# COMPACT_ATOMS: atom_id res chain seq x y z
N MET A 1 -15.62 10.58 -14.57
CA MET A 1 -14.19 10.89 -14.74
C MET A 1 -13.82 11.93 -13.69
N THR A 2 -13.49 11.50 -12.47
CA THR A 2 -12.82 12.37 -11.51
C THR A 2 -11.35 12.37 -11.90
N ALA A 3 -10.83 13.50 -12.36
CA ALA A 3 -9.39 13.65 -12.54
C ALA A 3 -8.79 13.77 -11.14
N ASP A 4 -8.27 12.66 -10.60
CA ASP A 4 -7.49 12.73 -9.38
C ASP A 4 -6.23 13.55 -9.66
N VAL A 5 -6.03 14.62 -8.89
CA VAL A 5 -4.88 15.53 -9.03
C VAL A 5 -3.54 14.78 -8.84
N VAL A 6 -3.61 13.64 -8.16
CA VAL A 6 -2.50 12.71 -7.95
C VAL A 6 -2.94 11.32 -8.39
N PRO A 7 -2.34 10.72 -9.43
CA PRO A 7 -2.78 9.45 -10.01
C PRO A 7 -2.26 8.25 -9.22
N VAL A 8 -2.61 8.16 -7.93
CA VAL A 8 -2.11 7.14 -6.99
C VAL A 8 -2.36 5.73 -7.50
N ASP A 9 -3.56 5.43 -8.02
CA ASP A 9 -3.87 4.10 -8.56
C ASP A 9 -2.96 3.73 -9.74
N SER A 10 -2.59 4.68 -10.59
CA SER A 10 -1.67 4.42 -11.72
C SER A 10 -0.27 4.15 -11.21
N TRP A 11 0.20 4.97 -10.26
CA TRP A 11 1.55 4.83 -9.71
C TRP A 11 1.75 3.52 -8.98
N PHE A 12 0.80 3.11 -8.14
CA PHE A 12 0.90 1.86 -7.39
C PHE A 12 0.77 0.60 -8.24
N ARG A 13 0.16 0.69 -9.44
CA ARG A 13 0.18 -0.40 -10.42
C ARG A 13 1.50 -0.48 -11.20
N ASN A 14 2.22 0.64 -11.30
CA ASN A 14 3.38 0.79 -12.16
C ASN A 14 4.62 1.28 -11.38
N GLU A 15 4.94 2.57 -11.43
CA GLU A 15 6.25 3.13 -11.02
C GLU A 15 6.54 2.95 -9.53
N LEU A 16 5.50 3.04 -8.69
CA LEU A 16 5.58 2.88 -7.24
C LEU A 16 5.17 1.48 -6.76
N LYS A 17 4.91 0.54 -7.67
CA LYS A 17 4.60 -0.85 -7.31
C LYS A 17 5.70 -1.44 -6.41
N PRO A 18 7.00 -1.37 -6.72
CA PRO A 18 8.04 -1.93 -5.85
C PRO A 18 8.02 -1.29 -4.45
N LEU A 19 7.92 0.05 -4.39
CA LEU A 19 7.84 0.78 -3.13
C LEU A 19 6.67 0.31 -2.27
N LEU A 20 5.49 0.08 -2.87
CA LEU A 20 4.33 -0.43 -2.16
C LEU A 20 4.62 -1.81 -1.54
N TYR A 21 5.06 -2.78 -2.35
CA TYR A 21 5.35 -4.15 -1.87
C TYR A 21 6.43 -4.14 -0.79
N ASP A 22 7.52 -3.40 -1.00
CA ASP A 22 8.68 -3.36 -0.11
C ASP A 22 8.44 -2.56 1.17
N THR A 23 7.34 -1.80 1.23
CA THR A 23 7.00 -1.02 2.41
C THR A 23 5.99 -1.75 3.28
N ILE A 24 4.82 -2.09 2.75
CA ILE A 24 3.69 -2.55 3.58
C ILE A 24 3.54 -4.08 3.69
N LEU A 25 4.23 -4.86 2.86
CA LEU A 25 4.19 -6.34 2.90
C LEU A 25 5.39 -7.06 3.55
N PRO A 26 6.54 -6.43 3.91
CA PRO A 26 7.60 -7.14 4.62
C PRO A 26 7.14 -7.63 6.00
N PRO A 27 7.79 -8.68 6.55
CA PRO A 27 7.47 -9.21 7.88
C PRO A 27 7.44 -8.14 8.97
N LYS A 28 8.35 -7.15 8.94
CA LYS A 28 8.38 -6.06 9.93
C LYS A 28 7.07 -5.25 9.94
N ALA A 29 6.52 -4.94 8.76
CA ALA A 29 5.26 -4.22 8.63
C ALA A 29 4.06 -5.09 9.02
N LEU A 30 4.03 -6.35 8.57
CA LEU A 30 2.94 -7.28 8.85
C LEU A 30 2.86 -7.70 10.32
N CYS A 31 4.00 -7.81 11.00
CA CYS A 31 4.08 -8.22 12.41
C CYS A 31 3.68 -7.11 13.39
N ARG A 32 3.34 -5.90 12.93
CA ARG A 32 2.83 -4.82 13.81
C ARG A 32 1.47 -5.16 14.44
N GLY A 33 0.72 -6.09 13.85
CA GLY A 33 -0.52 -6.62 14.44
C GLY A 33 -1.77 -5.74 14.23
N TYR A 34 -1.68 -4.66 13.44
CA TYR A 34 -2.83 -3.78 13.16
C TYR A 34 -3.82 -4.38 12.15
N PHE A 35 -3.34 -5.19 11.22
CA PHE A 35 -4.13 -5.68 10.09
C PHE A 35 -3.95 -7.18 9.90
N ASN A 36 -4.98 -7.81 9.32
CA ASN A 36 -4.85 -9.18 8.85
C ASN A 36 -3.91 -9.20 7.63
N SER A 37 -2.78 -9.92 7.75
CA SER A 37 -1.75 -9.96 6.70
C SER A 37 -2.26 -10.54 5.38
N GLU A 38 -3.16 -11.51 5.44
CA GLU A 38 -3.67 -12.20 4.25
C GLU A 38 -4.60 -11.29 3.46
N VAL A 39 -5.49 -10.59 4.15
CA VAL A 39 -6.38 -9.57 3.56
C VAL A 39 -5.55 -8.42 2.97
N LEU A 40 -4.49 -7.99 3.66
CA LEU A 40 -3.64 -6.91 3.16
C LEU A 40 -2.91 -7.31 1.87
N LYS A 41 -2.31 -8.51 1.83
CA LYS A 41 -1.67 -9.03 0.61
C LYS A 41 -2.67 -9.14 -0.54
N GLN A 42 -3.87 -9.66 -0.29
CA GLN A 42 -4.92 -9.76 -1.30
C GLN A 42 -5.31 -8.36 -1.82
N MET A 43 -5.49 -7.39 -0.93
CA MET A 43 -5.84 -6.01 -1.30
C MET A 43 -4.75 -5.37 -2.18
N VAL A 44 -3.47 -5.60 -1.87
CA VAL A 44 -2.36 -5.14 -2.73
C VAL A 44 -2.43 -5.80 -4.11
N GLU A 45 -2.62 -7.12 -4.17
CA GLU A 45 -2.64 -7.85 -5.43
C GLU A 45 -3.84 -7.47 -6.31
N GLU A 46 -5.04 -7.40 -5.75
CA GLU A 46 -6.25 -6.95 -6.44
C GLU A 46 -6.09 -5.52 -6.97
N HIS A 47 -5.41 -4.65 -6.22
CA HIS A 47 -5.13 -3.30 -6.67
C HIS A 47 -4.16 -3.26 -7.86
N VAL A 48 -3.05 -3.97 -7.72
CA VAL A 48 -1.94 -3.98 -8.68
C VAL A 48 -2.35 -4.62 -10.00
N THR A 49 -3.18 -5.66 -9.95
CA THR A 49 -3.75 -6.32 -11.14
C THR A 49 -4.92 -5.55 -11.74
N GLY A 50 -5.38 -4.47 -11.09
CA GLY A 50 -6.50 -3.65 -11.55
C GLY A 50 -7.88 -4.29 -11.36
N GLN A 51 -7.97 -5.37 -10.58
CA GLN A 51 -9.25 -6.00 -10.22
C GLN A 51 -10.10 -5.07 -9.33
N GLN A 52 -9.45 -4.30 -8.46
CA GLN A 52 -10.08 -3.33 -7.58
C GLN A 52 -9.25 -2.04 -7.46
N ALA A 53 -9.89 -0.93 -7.09
CA ALA A 53 -9.22 0.34 -6.84
C ALA A 53 -9.08 0.58 -5.33
N TYR A 54 -7.88 0.41 -4.81
CA TYR A 54 -7.54 0.63 -3.40
C TYR A 54 -6.50 1.73 -3.19
N GLY A 55 -6.20 2.55 -4.21
CA GLY A 55 -5.12 3.53 -4.19
C GLY A 55 -5.07 4.38 -2.91
N HIS A 56 -6.17 5.04 -2.54
CA HIS A 56 -6.22 5.86 -1.33
C HIS A 56 -5.97 5.08 -0.03
N ARG A 57 -6.47 3.85 0.08
CA ARG A 57 -6.26 3.00 1.28
C ARG A 57 -4.80 2.57 1.38
N LEU A 58 -4.24 2.13 0.26
CA LEU A 58 -2.84 1.71 0.17
C LEU A 58 -1.88 2.87 0.42
N TRP A 59 -2.25 4.08 0.00
CA TRP A 59 -1.48 5.29 0.29
C TRP A 59 -1.45 5.58 1.79
N ALA A 60 -2.59 5.52 2.47
CA ALA A 60 -2.64 5.71 3.92
C ALA A 60 -1.79 4.67 4.68
N LEU A 61 -1.81 3.41 4.25
CA LEU A 61 -1.00 2.35 4.83
C LEU A 61 0.51 2.54 4.56
N LEU A 62 0.86 2.97 3.35
CA LEU A 62 2.24 3.31 2.99
C LEU A 62 2.76 4.42 3.92
N MET A 63 2.00 5.51 4.07
CA MET A 63 2.39 6.63 4.92
C MET A 63 2.50 6.23 6.39
N LEU A 64 1.58 5.39 6.89
CA LEU A 64 1.64 4.87 8.25
C LEU A 64 2.92 4.06 8.50
N GLU A 65 3.26 3.15 7.59
CA GLU A 65 4.48 2.35 7.74
C GLU A 65 5.75 3.19 7.61
N MET A 66 5.78 4.17 6.71
CA MET A 66 6.90 5.12 6.64
C MET A 66 7.06 5.92 7.94
N TRP A 67 5.96 6.35 8.56
CA TRP A 67 5.99 7.01 9.87
C TRP A 67 6.56 6.10 10.96
N HIS A 68 6.16 4.82 11.00
CA HIS A 68 6.73 3.89 11.96
C HIS A 68 8.24 3.71 11.78
N ARG A 69 8.71 3.61 10.53
CA ARG A 69 10.15 3.46 10.23
C ARG A 69 10.99 4.65 10.68
N GLU A 70 10.41 5.85 10.67
CA GLU A 70 11.11 7.08 11.03
C GLU A 70 11.03 7.40 12.53
N PHE A 71 9.89 7.12 13.17
CA PHE A 71 9.60 7.64 14.52
C PHE A 71 9.44 6.57 15.61
N ILE A 72 9.26 5.30 15.25
CA ILE A 72 9.01 4.21 16.20
C ILE A 72 10.12 3.17 16.21
N ASP A 73 10.67 2.86 15.05
CA ASP A 73 11.78 1.93 14.88
C ASP A 73 13.14 2.58 15.17
#